data_AF-W4VPY2-F1
#
_entry.id   AF-W4VPY2-F1
#
_cell.length_a   1.000
_cell.length_b   1.000
_cell.length_c   1.000
_cell.angle_alpha   90.00
_cell.angle_beta   90.00
_cell.angle_gamma   90.00
#
_symmetry.space_group_name_H-M   'P 1'
#
loop_
_entity.id
_entity.type
_entity.pdbx_description
1 polymer ?
#
loop_
_entity_poly.entity_id
_entity_poly.type
_entity_poly.pdbx_seq_one_letter_code
_entity_poly.pdbx_strand_id
1 'polypeptide(L)' 'MRKLTLNSVEFRRIIHNLYIEELDIPVNRQKKLLDFINSGKPITSRALKELFHNG' A
#
# COMPACT_ATOMS: atom_id res chain seq x y z
N MET A 1 6.64 0.78 -14.10
CA MET A 1 7.41 1.06 -12.85
C MET A 1 8.18 -0.19 -12.48
N ARG A 2 9.38 -0.06 -11.88
CA ARG A 2 10.09 -1.24 -11.32
C ARG A 2 9.28 -1.83 -10.17
N LYS A 3 9.30 -3.16 -10.00
CA LYS A 3 8.65 -3.81 -8.85
C LYS A 3 9.31 -3.31 -7.57
N LEU A 4 8.51 -2.77 -6.67
CA LEU A 4 8.92 -2.36 -5.33
C LEU A 4 9.12 -3.59 -4.44
N THR A 5 9.90 -3.38 -3.38
CA THR A 5 10.07 -4.34 -2.28
C THR A 5 9.68 -3.67 -0.96
N LEU A 6 9.40 -4.46 0.09
CA LEU A 6 9.11 -3.94 1.43
C LEU A 6 10.24 -3.02 1.96
N ASN A 7 11.47 -3.25 1.52
CA ASN A 7 12.65 -2.50 1.95
C ASN A 7 12.99 -1.32 1.03
N SER A 8 12.21 -1.10 -0.03
CA SER A 8 12.43 0.03 -0.94
C SER A 8 12.09 1.37 -0.28
N VAL A 9 12.84 2.41 -0.64
CA VAL A 9 12.60 3.77 -0.14
C VAL A 9 11.22 4.25 -0.58
N GLU A 10 10.82 3.91 -1.81
CA GLU A 10 9.52 4.22 -2.39
C GLU A 10 8.38 3.57 -1.61
N PHE A 11 8.48 2.29 -1.26
CA PHE A 11 7.43 1.63 -0.47
C PHE A 11 7.30 2.25 0.92
N ARG A 12 8.42 2.58 1.59
CA ARG A 12 8.40 3.29 2.87
C ARG A 12 7.75 4.67 2.76
N ARG A 13 8.01 5.41 1.68
CA ARG A 13 7.34 6.70 1.41
C ARG A 13 5.83 6.53 1.25
N ILE A 14 5.40 5.50 0.52
CA ILE A 14 3.96 5.21 0.36
C ILE A 14 3.31 4.92 1.71
N ILE A 15 3.90 4.05 2.54
CA ILE A 15 3.39 3.76 3.89
C ILE A 15 3.30 5.03 4.73
N HIS A 16 4.33 5.88 4.69
CA HIS A 16 4.34 7.13 5.45
C HIS A 16 3.24 8.10 4.98
N ASN A 17 3.02 8.22 3.67
CA ASN A 17 1.96 9.07 3.13
C ASN A 17 0.57 8.55 3.53
N LEU A 18 0.35 7.23 3.47
CA LEU A 18 -0.90 6.63 3.91
C LEU A 18 -1.14 6.87 5.41
N TYR A 19 -0.11 6.79 6.23
CA TYR A 19 -0.19 7.13 7.66
C TYR A 19 -0.62 8.59 7.87
N ILE A 20 -0.06 9.55 7.10
CA ILE A 20 -0.46 10.97 7.15
C ILE A 20 -1.93 11.16 6.76
N GLU A 21 -2.44 10.34 5.83
CA GLU A 21 -3.85 10.34 5.42
C GLU A 21 -4.78 9.55 6.36
N GLU A 22 -4.33 9.21 7.58
CA GLU A 22 -5.07 8.40 8.57
C GLU A 22 -5.43 6.98 8.07
N LEU A 23 -4.69 6.48 7.07
CA LEU A 23 -4.81 5.14 6.51
C LEU A 23 -3.66 4.26 6.99
N ASP A 24 -3.61 4.01 8.31
CA ASP A 24 -2.57 3.15 8.87
C ASP A 24 -2.69 1.70 8.35
N ILE A 25 -1.60 1.20 7.75
CA ILE A 25 -1.53 -0.13 7.19
C ILE A 25 -0.65 -1.00 8.10
N PRO A 26 -1.25 -1.88 8.92
CA PRO A 26 -0.49 -2.72 9.84
C PRO A 26 0.45 -3.66 9.07
N VAL A 27 1.56 -4.02 9.71
CA VAL A 27 2.67 -4.78 9.08
C VAL A 27 2.21 -6.07 8.40
N ASN A 28 1.26 -6.79 9.00
CA ASN A 28 0.69 -8.02 8.43
C ASN A 28 -0.06 -7.80 7.10
N ARG A 29 -0.49 -6.57 6.80
CA ARG A 29 -1.20 -6.15 5.59
C ARG A 29 -0.29 -5.48 4.56
N GLN A 30 0.95 -5.13 4.92
CA GLN A 30 1.90 -4.45 4.02
C GLN A 30 2.30 -5.30 2.80
N LYS A 31 2.41 -6.62 2.95
CA LYS A 31 2.68 -7.51 1.80
C LYS A 31 1.55 -7.44 0.75
N LYS A 32 0.30 -7.44 1.21
CA LYS A 32 -0.89 -7.31 0.34
C LYS A 32 -0.92 -5.95 -0.36
N LEU A 33 -0.56 -4.88 0.35
CA LEU A 33 -0.40 -3.54 -0.24
C LEU A 33 0.71 -3.51 -1.29
N LEU A 34 1.86 -4.12 -1.00
CA LEU A 34 2.98 -4.18 -1.93
C LEU A 34 2.60 -4.87 -3.24
N ASP A 35 1.89 -6.00 -3.15
CA ASP A 35 1.38 -6.71 -4.33
C ASP A 35 0.38 -5.86 -5.12
N PHE A 36 -0.49 -5.13 -4.43
CA PHE A 36 -1.41 -4.17 -5.05
C PHE A 36 -0.66 -3.05 -5.80
N ILE A 37 0.35 -2.45 -5.19
CA ILE A 37 1.16 -1.39 -5.83
C ILE A 37 1.90 -1.94 -7.05
N ASN A 38 2.52 -3.12 -6.90
CA ASN A 38 3.25 -3.79 -7.97
C ASN A 38 2.35 -4.25 -9.13
N SER A 39 1.04 -4.36 -8.91
CA SER A 39 0.06 -4.61 -9.98
C SER A 39 -0.17 -3.41 -10.91
N GLY A 40 0.37 -2.23 -10.55
CA GLY A 40 0.22 -1.00 -11.34
C GLY A 40 -1.16 -0.35 -11.22
N LYS A 41 -2.02 -0.85 -10.34
CA LYS A 41 -3.32 -0.24 -10.05
C LYS A 41 -3.14 1.12 -9.34
N PRO A 42 -3.98 2.12 -9.64
CA PRO A 42 -3.95 3.39 -8.93
C PRO A 42 -4.21 3.22 -7.43
N ILE A 43 -3.34 3.80 -6.61
CA ILE A 43 -3.53 3.86 -5.15
C ILE A 43 -4.54 4.97 -4.89
N THR A 44 -5.80 4.58 -4.61
CA THR A 44 -6.88 5.50 -4.25
C THR A 44 -7.51 5.04 -2.95
N SER A 45 -8.12 5.95 -2.19
CA SER A 45 -8.78 5.60 -0.93
C SER A 45 -9.87 4.55 -1.14
N ARG A 46 -10.56 4.57 -2.28
CA ARG A 46 -11.54 3.53 -2.67
C ARG A 46 -10.86 2.17 -2.87
N ALA A 47 -9.78 2.11 -3.65
CA ALA A 47 -9.09 0.86 -3.92
C ALA A 47 -8.47 0.26 -2.65
N LEU A 48 -7.97 1.10 -1.73
CA LEU A 48 -7.47 0.66 -0.43
C LEU A 48 -8.59 0.14 0.48
N LYS A 49 -9.76 0.80 0.50
CA LYS A 49 -10.94 0.29 1.20
C LYS A 49 -11.34 -1.08 0.64
N GLU A 50 -11.45 -1.23 -0.68
CA GLU A 50 -11.76 -2.52 -1.32
C GLU A 50 -10.70 -3.60 -1.00
N LEU A 51 -9.42 -3.22 -0.91
CA LEU A 51 -8.32 -4.13 -0.56
C LEU A 51 -8.40 -4.63 0.89
N PHE A 52 -8.91 -3.82 1.82
CA PHE A 52 -8.85 -4.05 3.27
C PHE A 52 -10.19 -4.27 3.98
N HIS A 53 -11.33 -4.00 3.34
CA HIS A 53 -12.67 -4.31 3.86
C HIS A 53 -13.16 -5.72 3.47
N ASN A 54 -12.70 -6.30 2.36
CA ASN A 54 -13.17 -7.61 1.89
C ASN A 54 -12.37 -8.80 2.46
N GLY A 55 -12.00 -8.75 3.74
CA GLY A 55 -11.21 -9.82 4.37
C GLY A 55 -11.32 -9.84 5.88
#